data_AF-A0A7Y4ZR33-F1
#
_entry.id   AF-A0A7Y4ZR33-F1
#
_cell.length_a   1.000
_cell.length_b   1.000
_cell.length_c   1.000
_cell.angle_alpha   90.00
_cell.angle_beta   90.00
_cell.angle_gamma   90.00
#
_symmetry.space_group_name_H-M   'P 1'
#
loop_
_entity.id
_entity.type
_entity.pdbx_description
1 polymer ?
#
loop_
_entity_poly.entity_id
_entity_poly.type
_entity_poly.pdbx_seq_one_letter_code
_entity_poly.pdbx_strand_id
1 'polypeptide(L)'
;MKYASAIAPSIVLLLVGCGPLAHFDAPRAPGAAAPPAASSAATSSGTTEARAADQPATGGASASAEPKPAAPAKPGPALSQEEQKKLWDAFGVEAHAVDRALVLVSMFHEEDLKPGKIPHTPNPDGFVDAIREGKKLEPLAEACRGKYAQAPTYDAKSLYEPKRGCELATSWKIIVGKHAAFAASYGAKARLSNLRAATKNLEEKGTLYEHDQKALADVDGASQKAIKAWEPIFAQLGQEPPKDLAAGAGDLAQAWNEALKKASAVDRFPASSSFHDAEVEAAFRDASTRAGFTVSRVGLVANEWEVEKDGALPVHRKRSGHVLVRGKDESFCRIYLLTANADYVPGTGKFGKSSVFFDRPQFEALVSRCK
;
A
#
# COMPACT_ATOMS: atom_id res chain seq x y z
N MET A 1 43.68 -25.05 -25.07
CA MET A 1 44.12 -25.14 -23.66
C MET A 1 43.51 -23.98 -22.88
N LYS A 2 42.87 -24.30 -21.75
CA LYS A 2 42.49 -23.45 -20.59
C LYS A 2 41.32 -22.44 -20.74
N TYR A 3 40.39 -22.64 -19.80
CA TYR A 3 39.14 -21.96 -19.50
C TYR A 3 39.31 -20.50 -19.06
N ALA A 4 38.29 -19.67 -19.30
CA ALA A 4 37.74 -18.77 -18.29
C ALA A 4 36.30 -18.37 -18.65
N SER A 5 35.36 -18.94 -17.89
CA SER A 5 33.97 -18.52 -17.78
C SER A 5 33.92 -17.20 -17.02
N ALA A 6 33.25 -16.19 -17.56
CA ALA A 6 32.89 -14.98 -16.84
C ALA A 6 31.39 -14.74 -17.06
N ILE A 7 30.63 -15.16 -16.05
CA ILE A 7 29.21 -14.94 -15.88
C ILE A 7 29.00 -13.43 -15.68
N ALA A 8 28.41 -12.77 -16.68
CA ALA A 8 27.91 -11.42 -16.53
C ALA A 8 26.60 -11.47 -15.71
N PRO A 9 26.45 -10.70 -14.63
CA PRO A 9 25.21 -10.67 -13.87
C PRO A 9 24.13 -9.96 -14.67
N SER A 10 23.11 -10.70 -15.05
CA SER A 10 21.83 -10.19 -15.56
C SER A 10 21.25 -9.20 -14.55
N ILE A 11 21.16 -7.94 -14.96
CA ILE A 11 20.39 -6.90 -14.26
C ILE A 11 18.92 -7.28 -14.42
N VAL A 12 18.38 -7.99 -13.43
CA VAL A 12 16.95 -8.17 -13.26
C VAL A 12 16.42 -6.86 -12.66
N LEU A 13 15.88 -6.00 -13.52
CA LEU A 13 15.02 -4.88 -13.13
C LEU A 13 13.72 -5.47 -12.56
N LEU A 14 13.74 -5.82 -11.28
CA LEU A 14 12.53 -6.13 -10.51
C LEU A 14 11.81 -4.81 -10.24
N LEU A 15 10.89 -4.47 -11.14
CA LEU A 15 9.79 -3.54 -10.87
C LEU A 15 8.94 -4.12 -9.73
N VAL A 16 9.38 -3.91 -8.49
CA VAL A 16 8.54 -4.05 -7.31
C VAL A 16 7.61 -2.85 -7.33
N GLY A 17 6.42 -3.04 -7.92
CA GLY A 17 5.31 -2.12 -7.80
C GLY A 17 4.84 -2.06 -6.35
N CYS A 18 5.57 -1.35 -5.49
CA CYS A 18 4.95 -0.57 -4.44
C CYS A 18 4.25 0.59 -5.16
N GLY A 19 2.98 0.39 -5.51
CA GLY A 19 2.13 1.50 -5.91
C GLY A 19 2.22 2.57 -4.80
N PRO A 20 2.45 3.85 -5.13
CA PRO A 20 2.38 4.90 -4.14
C PRO A 20 1.00 4.82 -3.48
N LEU A 21 0.95 5.06 -2.18
CA LEU A 21 -0.27 5.51 -1.50
C LEU A 21 -0.69 6.81 -2.19
N ALA A 22 -1.40 6.69 -3.32
CA ALA A 22 -1.90 7.81 -4.08
C ALA A 22 -2.80 8.59 -3.13
N HIS A 23 -2.38 9.81 -2.83
CA HIS A 23 -3.24 10.82 -2.26
C HIS A 23 -4.46 10.93 -3.17
N PHE A 24 -5.62 10.51 -2.66
CA PHE A 24 -6.90 10.83 -3.26
C PHE A 24 -7.20 12.30 -3.03
N ASP A 25 -6.56 13.18 -3.80
CA ASP A 25 -7.23 14.39 -4.24
C ASP A 25 -7.88 14.04 -5.58
N ALA A 26 -9.16 13.69 -5.54
CA ALA A 26 -9.96 13.61 -6.75
C ALA A 26 -9.95 15.01 -7.42
N PRO A 27 -9.70 15.13 -8.73
CA PRO A 27 -9.90 16.40 -9.41
C PRO A 27 -11.38 16.79 -9.28
N ARG A 28 -11.65 17.85 -8.52
CA ARG A 28 -12.97 18.49 -8.50
C ARG A 28 -13.31 18.87 -9.93
N ALA A 29 -14.44 18.37 -10.43
CA ALA A 29 -15.05 18.92 -11.63
C ALA A 29 -15.23 20.45 -11.43
N PRO A 30 -14.87 21.29 -12.41
CA PRO A 30 -15.10 22.73 -12.29
C PRO A 30 -16.61 22.98 -12.13
N GLY A 31 -17.03 23.46 -10.95
CA GLY A 31 -18.41 23.80 -10.63
C GLY A 31 -19.10 23.01 -9.50
N ALA A 32 -18.45 22.04 -8.85
CA ALA A 32 -19.06 21.32 -7.74
C ALA A 32 -19.10 22.16 -6.44
N ALA A 33 -20.30 22.39 -5.89
CA ALA A 33 -20.52 23.08 -4.62
C ALA A 33 -19.91 22.31 -3.44
N ALA A 34 -19.30 23.04 -2.50
CA ALA A 34 -18.69 22.47 -1.30
C ALA A 34 -19.75 21.82 -0.39
N PRO A 35 -19.50 20.64 0.20
CA PRO A 35 -20.41 20.06 1.18
C PRO A 35 -20.39 20.87 2.50
N PRO A 36 -21.54 21.01 3.19
CA PRO A 36 -21.62 21.76 4.44
C PRO A 36 -20.86 21.05 5.58
N ALA A 37 -20.18 21.85 6.40
CA ALA A 37 -19.43 21.39 7.56
C ALA A 37 -20.37 20.78 8.61
N ALA A 38 -20.10 19.55 9.02
CA ALA A 38 -20.79 18.91 10.15
C ALA A 38 -20.26 19.51 11.46
N SER A 39 -21.11 20.30 12.12
CA SER A 39 -20.90 20.84 13.46
C SER A 39 -21.10 19.75 14.51
N SER A 40 -20.09 19.57 15.35
CA SER A 40 -20.12 18.73 16.55
C SER A 40 -20.91 19.44 17.67
N ALA A 41 -21.99 18.82 18.12
CA ALA A 41 -22.66 19.16 19.38
C ALA A 41 -22.89 17.87 20.18
N ALA A 42 -22.34 17.88 21.40
CA ALA A 42 -22.55 16.88 22.44
C ALA A 42 -23.82 17.19 23.22
N THR A 43 -24.60 16.16 23.59
CA THR A 43 -25.37 16.15 24.84
C THR A 43 -25.50 14.73 25.40
N SER A 44 -25.32 14.66 26.70
CA SER A 44 -25.35 13.52 27.62
C SER A 44 -26.73 12.94 27.93
N SER A 45 -26.69 11.75 28.55
CA SER A 45 -27.49 11.26 29.71
C SER A 45 -28.33 10.00 29.45
N GLY A 46 -28.25 9.04 30.39
CA GLY A 46 -29.15 7.88 30.47
C GLY A 46 -28.50 6.59 30.98
N THR A 47 -28.29 6.50 32.29
CA THR A 47 -28.01 5.28 33.07
C THR A 47 -29.14 4.25 33.00
N THR A 48 -28.82 2.95 32.92
CA THR A 48 -29.50 1.92 33.73
C THR A 48 -28.68 0.63 33.84
N GLU A 49 -28.60 0.14 35.07
CA GLU A 49 -28.11 -1.17 35.49
C GLU A 49 -28.90 -2.32 34.85
N ALA A 50 -28.25 -3.46 34.60
CA ALA A 50 -28.42 -4.66 35.43
C ALA A 50 -28.10 -5.95 34.66
N ARG A 51 -27.42 -6.83 35.40
CA ARG A 51 -27.66 -8.27 35.52
C ARG A 51 -26.59 -9.20 34.94
N ALA A 52 -25.95 -9.84 35.91
CA ALA A 52 -25.10 -11.00 35.83
C ALA A 52 -25.75 -12.19 35.10
N ALA A 53 -24.92 -12.93 34.38
CA ALA A 53 -25.16 -14.34 34.08
C ALA A 53 -23.82 -15.08 34.17
N ASP A 54 -23.80 -16.04 35.09
CA ASP A 54 -22.79 -17.07 35.29
C ASP A 54 -22.45 -17.82 34.01
N GLN A 55 -21.17 -18.13 33.81
CA GLN A 55 -20.73 -19.29 33.04
C GLN A 55 -19.68 -20.09 33.82
N PRO A 56 -19.74 -21.43 33.76
CA PRO A 56 -18.93 -22.30 34.60
C PRO A 56 -17.53 -22.51 34.03
N ALA A 57 -16.59 -22.68 34.96
CA ALA A 57 -15.20 -23.04 34.72
C ALA A 57 -15.05 -24.44 34.11
N THR A 58 -14.34 -24.51 32.99
CA THR A 58 -13.54 -25.65 32.51
C THR A 58 -12.36 -25.03 31.75
N GLY A 59 -11.10 -25.41 31.80
CA GLY A 59 -10.36 -26.48 32.45
C GLY A 59 -8.99 -26.50 31.76
N GLY A 60 -7.91 -26.32 32.52
CA GLY A 60 -6.54 -26.74 32.21
C GLY A 60 -5.90 -26.35 30.86
N ALA A 61 -5.20 -25.22 30.82
CA ALA A 61 -4.10 -24.98 29.87
C ALA A 61 -2.78 -24.90 30.64
N SER A 62 -1.88 -25.83 30.35
CA SER A 62 -0.53 -25.94 30.89
C SER A 62 0.29 -24.71 30.51
N ALA A 63 0.61 -23.87 31.49
CA ALA A 63 1.47 -22.71 31.31
C ALA A 63 2.93 -23.17 31.13
N SER A 64 3.41 -23.18 29.89
CA SER A 64 4.86 -23.09 29.64
C SER A 64 5.30 -21.68 30.04
N ALA A 65 6.10 -21.59 31.09
CA ALA A 65 6.63 -20.34 31.60
C ALA A 65 7.48 -19.64 30.52
N GLU A 66 6.99 -18.55 29.96
CA GLU A 66 7.83 -17.60 29.24
C GLU A 66 8.86 -17.01 30.21
N PRO A 67 10.15 -16.91 29.82
CA PRO A 67 11.14 -16.24 30.64
C PRO A 67 10.78 -14.75 30.76
N LYS A 68 10.50 -14.33 32.00
CA LYS A 68 10.27 -12.93 32.36
C LYS A 68 11.49 -12.10 31.91
N PRO A 69 11.34 -11.04 31.09
CA PRO A 69 12.46 -10.20 30.71
C PRO A 69 13.11 -9.64 31.98
N ALA A 70 14.44 -9.75 32.06
CA ALA A 70 15.21 -9.25 33.19
C ALA A 70 14.85 -7.77 33.43
N ALA A 71 14.60 -7.41 34.69
CA ALA A 71 14.39 -6.02 35.06
C ALA A 71 15.59 -5.18 34.57
N PRO A 72 15.37 -4.00 33.97
CA PRO A 72 16.46 -3.18 33.46
C PRO A 72 17.42 -2.88 34.62
N ALA A 73 18.71 -3.13 34.40
CA ALA A 73 19.74 -2.84 35.38
C ALA A 73 19.63 -1.36 35.80
N LYS A 74 19.71 -1.08 37.11
CA LYS A 74 19.72 0.30 37.59
C LYS A 74 20.86 1.06 36.90
N PRO A 75 20.62 2.28 36.37
CA PRO A 75 21.67 3.05 35.74
C PRO A 75 22.81 3.29 36.75
N GLY A 76 24.04 3.10 36.30
CA GLY A 76 25.24 3.48 37.02
C GLY A 76 25.39 5.00 37.13
N PRO A 77 26.45 5.49 37.78
CA PRO A 77 26.70 6.93 37.87
C PRO A 77 26.83 7.53 36.47
N ALA A 78 26.15 8.67 36.25
CA ALA A 78 26.27 9.43 35.02
C ALA A 78 27.71 9.94 34.84
N LEU A 79 28.17 10.06 33.59
CA LEU A 79 29.47 10.66 33.29
C LEU A 79 29.53 12.10 33.80
N SER A 80 30.67 12.51 34.33
CA SER A 80 30.98 13.92 34.57
C SER A 80 30.99 14.72 33.26
N GLN A 81 30.82 16.04 33.31
CA GLN A 81 30.87 16.89 32.11
C GLN A 81 32.20 16.76 31.35
N GLU A 82 33.31 16.55 32.05
CA GLU A 82 34.63 16.40 31.42
C GLU A 82 34.78 15.05 30.70
N GLU A 83 34.23 13.97 31.25
CA GLU A 83 34.18 12.67 30.58
C GLU A 83 33.22 12.68 29.38
N GLN A 84 32.08 13.37 29.50
CA GLN A 84 31.15 13.58 28.38
C GLN A 84 31.83 14.34 27.24
N LYS A 85 32.57 15.41 27.56
CA LYS A 85 33.31 16.20 26.57
C LYS A 85 34.41 15.37 25.90
N LYS A 86 35.21 14.62 26.66
CA LYS A 86 36.25 13.73 26.09
C LYS A 86 35.66 12.63 25.20
N LEU A 87 34.50 12.08 25.59
CA LEU A 87 33.76 11.12 24.77
C LEU A 87 33.34 11.78 23.45
N TRP A 88 32.72 12.96 23.51
CA TRP A 88 32.26 13.69 22.32
C TRP A 88 33.41 14.14 21.42
N ASP A 89 34.52 14.59 21.99
CA ASP A 89 35.72 14.99 21.23
C ASP A 89 36.37 13.77 20.54
N ALA A 90 36.35 12.59 21.17
CA ALA A 90 36.84 11.35 20.57
C ALA A 90 35.95 10.85 19.43
N PHE A 91 34.64 11.09 19.50
CA PHE A 91 33.69 10.81 18.41
C PHE A 91 33.61 11.93 17.37
N GLY A 92 34.03 13.15 17.72
CA GLY A 92 34.01 14.36 16.89
C GLY A 92 34.92 14.30 15.66
N VAL A 93 35.81 13.31 15.57
CA VAL A 93 36.63 13.04 14.36
C VAL A 93 35.80 12.36 13.25
N GLU A 94 34.62 11.80 13.57
CA GLU A 94 33.60 11.30 12.61
C GLU A 94 32.27 12.10 12.70
N ALA A 95 32.32 13.37 13.15
CA ALA A 95 31.14 14.17 13.53
C ALA A 95 29.97 14.15 12.53
N HIS A 96 30.23 14.26 11.22
CA HIS A 96 29.15 14.26 10.22
C HIS A 96 28.39 12.94 10.11
N ALA A 97 29.03 11.81 10.36
CA ALA A 97 28.40 10.50 10.26
C ALA A 97 27.52 10.19 11.48
N VAL A 98 27.97 10.61 12.67
CA VAL A 98 27.22 10.52 13.92
C VAL A 98 26.05 11.52 13.91
N ASP A 99 26.26 12.75 13.45
CA ASP A 99 25.20 13.76 13.30
C ASP A 99 24.08 13.26 12.38
N ARG A 100 24.44 12.70 11.22
CA ARG A 100 23.45 12.16 10.28
C ARG A 100 22.66 11.00 10.88
N ALA A 101 23.34 10.11 11.62
CA ALA A 101 22.69 8.98 12.29
C ALA A 101 21.75 9.45 13.41
N LEU A 102 22.17 10.41 14.23
CA LEU A 102 21.35 11.01 15.28
C LEU A 102 20.14 11.73 14.68
N VAL A 103 20.32 12.51 13.61
CA VAL A 103 19.21 13.18 12.91
C VAL A 103 18.21 12.16 12.36
N LEU A 104 18.67 11.14 11.62
CA LEU A 104 17.76 10.15 11.02
C LEU A 104 17.00 9.32 12.05
N VAL A 105 17.64 8.92 13.16
CA VAL A 105 16.95 8.20 14.23
C VAL A 105 15.99 9.13 14.98
N SER A 106 16.33 10.42 15.11
CA SER A 106 15.47 11.41 15.79
C SER A 106 14.18 11.75 15.05
N MET A 107 14.11 11.46 13.73
CA MET A 107 12.89 11.64 12.93
C MET A 107 11.76 10.69 13.32
N PHE A 108 12.02 9.69 14.16
CA PHE A 108 11.05 8.74 14.66
C PHE A 108 10.50 9.21 16.01
N HIS A 109 9.51 10.10 15.97
CA HIS A 109 8.92 10.71 17.16
C HIS A 109 7.77 9.87 17.73
N GLU A 110 7.62 9.86 19.06
CA GLU A 110 6.52 9.14 19.72
C GLU A 110 5.12 9.59 19.27
N GLU A 111 4.99 10.87 18.88
CA GLU A 111 3.78 11.43 18.29
C GLU A 111 3.33 10.69 17.02
N ASP A 112 4.27 10.10 16.28
CA ASP A 112 4.01 9.34 15.04
C ASP A 112 3.40 7.97 15.32
N LEU A 113 3.49 7.48 16.55
CA LEU A 113 2.96 6.19 16.99
C LEU A 113 1.50 6.27 17.48
N LYS A 114 0.89 7.47 17.50
CA LYS A 114 -0.48 7.65 18.00
C LYS A 114 -1.51 7.02 17.05
N PRO A 115 -2.60 6.42 17.59
CA PRO A 115 -3.70 5.90 16.77
C PRO A 115 -4.24 6.96 15.81
N GLY A 116 -4.42 6.58 14.54
CA GLY A 116 -4.92 7.48 13.49
C GLY A 116 -3.86 8.37 12.82
N LYS A 117 -2.60 8.32 13.27
CA LYS A 117 -1.48 8.96 12.55
C LYS A 117 -0.98 8.05 11.43
N ILE A 118 -0.54 8.69 10.33
CA ILE A 118 0.13 8.02 9.23
C ILE A 118 1.63 8.05 9.56
N PRO A 119 2.34 6.91 9.54
CA PRO A 119 3.78 6.91 9.78
C PRO A 119 4.51 7.74 8.73
N HIS A 120 5.50 8.53 9.17
CA HIS A 120 6.30 9.37 8.28
C HIS A 120 7.08 8.58 7.21
N THR A 121 7.54 7.36 7.54
CA THR A 121 8.11 6.41 6.58
C THR A 121 7.25 5.13 6.55
N PRO A 122 6.26 5.02 5.65
CA PRO A 122 5.47 3.79 5.52
C PRO A 122 6.19 2.69 4.73
N ASN A 123 7.30 3.01 4.05
CA ASN A 123 8.05 2.08 3.19
C ASN A 123 9.26 1.48 3.94
N PRO A 124 9.48 0.13 3.87
CA PRO A 124 10.70 -0.55 4.29
C PRO A 124 12.03 0.17 3.98
N ASP A 125 12.19 0.79 2.81
CA ASP A 125 13.47 1.39 2.39
C ASP A 125 13.98 2.47 3.36
N GLY A 126 13.06 3.29 3.90
CA GLY A 126 13.42 4.33 4.87
C GLY A 126 13.97 3.75 6.18
N PHE A 127 13.49 2.57 6.57
CA PHE A 127 14.00 1.86 7.75
C PHE A 127 15.36 1.20 7.49
N VAL A 128 15.61 0.71 6.27
CA VAL A 128 16.93 0.19 5.88
C VAL A 128 18.00 1.28 6.02
N ASP A 129 17.70 2.48 5.54
CA ASP A 129 18.60 3.63 5.68
C ASP A 129 18.78 4.04 7.15
N ALA A 130 17.70 4.10 7.94
CA ALA A 130 17.77 4.39 9.37
C ALA A 130 18.61 3.35 10.14
N ILE A 131 18.51 2.07 9.80
CA ILE A 131 19.32 0.99 10.40
C ILE A 131 20.79 1.12 9.99
N ARG A 132 21.07 1.37 8.71
CA ARG A 132 22.44 1.54 8.21
C ARG A 132 23.14 2.69 8.93
N GLU A 133 22.45 3.81 9.12
CA GLU A 133 22.99 4.96 9.82
C GLU A 133 23.03 4.74 11.34
N GLY A 134 22.00 4.12 11.93
CA GLY A 134 21.95 3.75 13.34
C GLY A 134 23.09 2.83 13.79
N LYS A 135 23.56 1.91 12.94
CA LYS A 135 24.74 1.06 13.21
C LYS A 135 26.01 1.87 13.51
N LYS A 136 26.13 3.09 12.97
CA LYS A 136 27.26 3.99 13.26
C LYS A 136 27.24 4.51 14.70
N LEU A 137 26.10 4.39 15.40
CA LEU A 137 25.98 4.72 16.82
C LEU A 137 26.46 3.59 17.74
N GLU A 138 26.75 2.38 17.25
CA GLU A 138 27.13 1.24 18.10
C GLU A 138 28.38 1.47 18.96
N PRO A 139 29.48 2.08 18.46
CA PRO A 139 30.64 2.35 19.32
C PRO A 139 30.30 3.38 20.41
N LEU A 140 29.46 4.35 20.09
CA LEU A 140 28.97 5.33 21.06
C LEU A 140 28.06 4.67 22.11
N ALA A 141 27.15 3.80 21.67
CA ALA A 141 26.27 3.03 22.54
C ALA A 141 27.06 2.19 23.55
N GLU A 142 28.16 1.56 23.11
CA GLU A 142 29.05 0.79 23.98
C GLU A 142 29.68 1.68 25.07
N ALA A 143 30.18 2.86 24.69
CA ALA A 143 30.81 3.77 25.64
C ALA A 143 29.83 4.38 26.65
N CYS A 144 28.55 4.48 26.28
CA CYS A 144 27.44 4.95 27.12
C CYS A 144 26.75 3.83 27.92
N ARG A 145 27.09 2.55 27.68
CA ARG A 145 26.39 1.40 28.27
C ARG A 145 26.41 1.45 29.81
N GLY A 146 25.23 1.34 30.41
CA GLY A 146 25.05 1.35 31.86
C GLY A 146 25.23 2.71 32.54
N LYS A 147 25.52 3.78 31.80
CA LYS A 147 25.75 5.13 32.34
C LYS A 147 24.51 6.04 32.27
N TYR A 148 23.61 5.74 31.33
CA TYR A 148 22.36 6.47 31.13
C TYR A 148 21.20 5.48 30.99
N ALA A 149 20.01 5.90 31.41
CA ALA A 149 18.80 5.11 31.21
C ALA A 149 18.45 5.07 29.72
N GLN A 150 17.87 3.96 29.25
CA GLN A 150 17.32 3.89 27.89
C GLN A 150 16.18 4.90 27.77
N ALA A 151 16.25 5.84 26.82
CA ALA A 151 15.13 6.70 26.50
C ALA A 151 14.17 5.96 25.55
N PRO A 152 12.86 5.88 25.86
CA PRO A 152 11.89 5.27 24.97
C PRO A 152 11.47 6.18 23.81
N THR A 153 11.80 7.48 23.86
CA THR A 153 11.25 8.57 23.03
C THR A 153 12.27 9.69 22.84
N TYR A 154 12.12 10.53 21.81
CA TYR A 154 13.12 11.54 21.45
C TYR A 154 12.52 12.89 21.00
N ASP A 155 13.15 14.00 21.44
CA ASP A 155 12.88 15.38 20.98
C ASP A 155 14.11 15.95 20.25
N ALA A 156 13.94 16.28 18.97
CA ALA A 156 14.97 16.80 18.06
C ALA A 156 15.72 18.03 18.59
N LYS A 157 15.11 18.82 19.49
CA LYS A 157 15.68 20.08 19.99
C LYS A 157 16.94 19.93 20.87
N SER A 158 17.31 18.71 21.25
CA SER A 158 18.41 18.44 22.21
C SER A 158 19.48 17.43 21.73
N LEU A 159 19.57 17.17 20.42
CA LEU A 159 20.52 16.21 19.79
C LEU A 159 21.98 16.38 20.15
N TYR A 160 22.38 17.59 20.49
CA TYR A 160 23.77 17.93 20.79
C TYR A 160 24.09 17.93 22.28
N GLU A 161 23.13 17.58 23.15
CA GLU A 161 23.39 17.34 24.57
C GLU A 161 24.01 15.93 24.75
N PRO A 162 25.21 15.79 25.36
CA PRO A 162 25.91 14.49 25.43
C PRO A 162 25.08 13.38 26.09
N LYS A 163 24.32 13.72 27.14
CA LYS A 163 23.37 12.79 27.77
C LYS A 163 22.34 12.27 26.77
N ARG A 164 21.73 13.14 25.97
CA ARG A 164 20.70 12.79 24.98
C ARG A 164 21.26 11.99 23.81
N GLY A 165 22.46 12.34 23.36
CA GLY A 165 23.19 11.55 22.37
C GLY A 165 23.46 10.12 22.85
N CYS A 166 23.88 9.95 24.11
CA CYS A 166 24.05 8.62 24.73
C CYS A 166 22.73 7.85 24.88
N GLU A 167 21.65 8.50 25.32
CA GLU A 167 20.31 7.91 25.41
C GLU A 167 19.84 7.42 24.03
N LEU A 168 20.02 8.24 22.98
CA LEU A 168 19.64 7.88 21.61
C LEU A 168 20.50 6.74 21.05
N ALA A 169 21.83 6.80 21.24
CA ALA A 169 22.75 5.76 20.79
C ALA A 169 22.49 4.41 21.48
N THR A 170 22.09 4.40 22.75
CA THR A 170 21.77 3.14 23.46
C THR A 170 20.37 2.61 23.12
N SER A 171 19.46 3.45 22.63
CA SER A 171 18.05 3.10 22.36
C SER A 171 17.68 2.99 20.88
N TRP A 172 18.57 3.30 19.91
CA TRP A 172 18.18 3.45 18.50
C TRP A 172 17.49 2.19 17.92
N LYS A 173 17.93 0.97 18.26
CA LYS A 173 17.29 -0.28 17.80
C LYS A 173 15.85 -0.41 18.33
N ILE A 174 15.59 0.05 19.54
CA ILE A 174 14.26 0.06 20.16
C ILE A 174 13.37 1.10 19.47
N ILE A 175 13.89 2.31 19.25
CA ILE A 175 13.15 3.41 18.61
C ILE A 175 12.77 3.04 17.17
N VAL A 176 13.74 2.62 16.36
CA VAL A 176 13.52 2.23 14.97
C VAL A 176 12.61 1.00 14.90
N GLY A 177 12.78 0.03 15.80
CA GLY A 177 11.94 -1.17 15.88
C GLY A 177 10.47 -0.90 16.19
N LYS A 178 10.19 -0.02 17.15
CA LYS A 178 8.80 0.41 17.44
C LYS A 178 8.13 1.04 16.23
N HIS A 179 8.84 1.91 15.51
CA HIS A 179 8.29 2.57 14.33
C HIS A 179 8.15 1.63 13.14
N ALA A 180 9.09 0.68 12.97
CA ALA A 180 8.97 -0.38 11.96
C ALA A 180 7.76 -1.26 12.22
N ALA A 181 7.53 -1.66 13.48
CA ALA A 181 6.34 -2.40 13.89
C ALA A 181 5.05 -1.62 13.60
N PHE A 182 5.01 -0.35 13.99
CA PHE A 182 3.86 0.52 13.72
C PHE A 182 3.59 0.67 12.22
N ALA A 183 4.63 0.95 11.42
CA ALA A 183 4.51 1.12 9.98
C ALA A 183 4.08 -0.17 9.28
N ALA A 184 4.64 -1.32 9.67
CA ALA A 184 4.25 -2.62 9.15
C ALA A 184 2.78 -2.92 9.46
N SER A 185 2.34 -2.77 10.71
CA SER A 185 0.95 -3.01 11.12
C SER A 185 -0.03 -2.01 10.49
N TYR A 186 0.35 -0.73 10.36
CA TYR A 186 -0.46 0.27 9.66
C TYR A 186 -0.62 -0.09 8.18
N GLY A 187 0.47 -0.40 7.49
CA GLY A 187 0.46 -0.78 6.08
C GLY A 187 -0.38 -2.03 5.82
N ALA A 188 -0.26 -3.05 6.67
CA ALA A 188 -1.08 -4.26 6.61
C ALA A 188 -2.58 -3.96 6.79
N LYS A 189 -2.94 -3.18 7.82
CA LYS A 189 -4.33 -2.79 8.08
C LYS A 189 -4.91 -1.94 6.95
N ALA A 190 -4.17 -0.97 6.43
CA ALA A 190 -4.58 -0.11 5.33
C ALA A 190 -4.82 -0.93 4.05
N ARG A 191 -3.90 -1.85 3.73
CA ARG A 191 -4.05 -2.78 2.60
C ARG A 191 -5.30 -3.63 2.73
N LEU A 192 -5.51 -4.29 3.89
CA LEU A 192 -6.71 -5.10 4.12
C LEU A 192 -7.99 -4.27 4.06
N SER A 193 -7.97 -3.03 4.56
CA SER A 193 -9.11 -2.11 4.46
C SER A 193 -9.46 -1.77 3.01
N ASN A 194 -8.45 -1.47 2.18
CA ASN A 194 -8.66 -1.20 0.76
C ASN A 194 -9.21 -2.42 0.03
N LEU A 195 -8.65 -3.59 0.29
CA LEU A 195 -9.13 -4.85 -0.29
C LEU A 195 -10.55 -5.20 0.17
N ARG A 196 -10.93 -4.92 1.43
CA ARG A 196 -12.33 -5.03 1.91
C ARG A 196 -13.26 -4.09 1.16
N ALA A 197 -12.85 -2.85 0.91
CA ALA A 197 -13.63 -1.91 0.13
C ALA A 197 -13.80 -2.36 -1.32
N ALA A 198 -12.74 -2.92 -1.93
CA ALA A 198 -12.81 -3.53 -3.26
C ALA A 198 -13.76 -4.74 -3.29
N THR A 199 -13.69 -5.65 -2.31
CA THR A 199 -14.62 -6.77 -2.17
C THR A 199 -16.06 -6.29 -2.04
N LYS A 200 -16.31 -5.26 -1.22
CA LYS A 200 -17.65 -4.68 -1.06
C LYS A 200 -18.16 -4.05 -2.36
N ASN A 201 -17.33 -3.30 -3.07
CA ASN A 201 -17.70 -2.73 -4.38
C ASN A 201 -18.02 -3.83 -5.42
N LEU A 202 -17.26 -4.93 -5.41
CA LEU A 202 -17.55 -6.08 -6.26
C LEU A 202 -18.91 -6.70 -5.89
N GLU A 203 -19.19 -6.86 -4.60
CA GLU A 203 -20.45 -7.45 -4.14
C GLU A 203 -21.66 -6.58 -4.49
N GLU A 204 -21.59 -5.28 -4.21
CA GLU A 204 -22.71 -4.34 -4.34
C GLU A 204 -22.91 -3.89 -5.79
N LYS A 205 -21.83 -3.56 -6.50
CA LYS A 205 -21.87 -2.92 -7.82
C LYS A 205 -21.41 -3.86 -8.95
N GLY A 206 -20.67 -4.91 -8.62
CA GLY A 206 -19.98 -5.73 -9.62
C GLY A 206 -18.67 -5.11 -10.12
N THR A 207 -18.20 -4.02 -9.51
CA THR A 207 -16.96 -3.33 -9.93
C THR A 207 -15.73 -4.15 -9.54
N LEU A 208 -14.81 -4.31 -10.49
CA LEU A 208 -13.51 -4.95 -10.34
C LEU A 208 -12.42 -4.01 -10.85
N TYR A 209 -11.45 -3.72 -9.99
CA TYR A 209 -10.21 -3.04 -10.38
C TYR A 209 -9.13 -4.09 -10.67
N GLU A 210 -8.47 -3.98 -11.84
CA GLU A 210 -7.47 -4.96 -12.27
C GLU A 210 -6.27 -5.08 -11.33
N HIS A 211 -5.86 -3.98 -10.72
CA HIS A 211 -4.74 -3.98 -9.78
C HIS A 211 -5.07 -4.71 -8.46
N ASP A 212 -6.33 -4.66 -8.03
CA ASP A 212 -6.81 -5.36 -6.83
C ASP A 212 -7.02 -6.86 -7.08
N GLN A 213 -7.43 -7.23 -8.29
CA GLN A 213 -7.73 -8.62 -8.63
C GLN A 213 -6.58 -9.57 -8.29
N LYS A 214 -5.34 -9.20 -8.65
CA LYS A 214 -4.16 -10.04 -8.37
C LYS A 214 -3.95 -10.24 -6.87
N ALA A 215 -4.16 -9.19 -6.07
CA ALA A 215 -4.03 -9.26 -4.63
C ALA A 215 -5.17 -10.06 -3.98
N LEU A 216 -6.37 -10.04 -4.57
CA LEU A 216 -7.54 -10.73 -4.06
C LEU A 216 -7.65 -12.19 -4.50
N ALA A 217 -7.03 -12.54 -5.63
CA ALA A 217 -6.90 -13.94 -6.07
C ALA A 217 -6.00 -14.77 -5.14
N ASP A 218 -5.06 -14.12 -4.45
CA ASP A 218 -4.15 -14.74 -3.48
C ASP A 218 -3.86 -13.74 -2.34
N VAL A 219 -4.86 -13.50 -1.50
CA VAL A 219 -4.76 -12.54 -0.37
C VAL A 219 -3.68 -12.97 0.62
N ASP A 220 -3.58 -14.27 0.89
CA ASP A 220 -2.57 -14.82 1.80
C ASP A 220 -1.16 -14.62 1.23
N GLY A 221 -0.91 -15.00 -0.02
CA GLY A 221 0.39 -14.79 -0.67
C GLY A 221 0.76 -13.31 -0.81
N ALA A 222 -0.21 -12.44 -1.10
CA ALA A 222 0.00 -10.99 -1.13
C ALA A 222 0.35 -10.42 0.26
N SER A 223 -0.31 -10.90 1.31
CA SER A 223 -0.03 -10.52 2.70
C SER A 223 1.34 -11.03 3.15
N GLN A 224 1.66 -12.29 2.85
CA GLN A 224 2.97 -12.88 3.14
C GLN A 224 4.10 -12.17 2.41
N LYS A 225 3.90 -11.76 1.15
CA LYS A 225 4.88 -10.95 0.41
C LYS A 225 5.13 -9.60 1.08
N ALA A 226 4.07 -8.95 1.58
CA ALA A 226 4.20 -7.70 2.32
C ALA A 226 4.96 -7.91 3.64
N ILE A 227 4.68 -8.98 4.38
CA ILE A 227 5.39 -9.34 5.62
C ILE A 227 6.88 -9.60 5.35
N LYS A 228 7.19 -10.39 4.31
CA LYS A 228 8.57 -10.69 3.90
C LYS A 228 9.40 -9.46 3.56
N ALA A 229 8.78 -8.36 3.12
CA ALA A 229 9.50 -7.11 2.89
C ALA A 229 10.02 -6.49 4.20
N TRP A 230 9.40 -6.80 5.35
CA TRP A 230 9.80 -6.30 6.67
C TRP A 230 10.73 -7.24 7.42
N GLU A 231 10.76 -8.54 7.10
CA GLU A 231 11.63 -9.53 7.77
C GLU A 231 13.11 -9.10 7.85
N PRO A 232 13.76 -8.58 6.78
CA PRO A 232 15.16 -8.16 6.86
C PRO A 232 15.39 -6.97 7.79
N ILE A 233 14.37 -6.11 7.99
CA ILE A 233 14.44 -4.96 8.89
C ILE A 233 14.43 -5.46 10.33
N PHE A 234 13.45 -6.29 10.68
CA PHE A 234 13.33 -6.88 12.01
C PHE A 234 14.54 -7.77 12.37
N ALA A 235 15.04 -8.56 11.41
CA ALA A 235 16.26 -9.35 11.60
C ALA A 235 17.48 -8.48 11.93
N GLN A 236 17.68 -7.35 11.24
CA GLN A 236 18.78 -6.43 11.53
C GLN A 236 18.64 -5.71 12.89
N LEU A 237 17.41 -5.56 13.38
CA LEU A 237 17.11 -4.99 14.69
C LEU A 237 17.15 -6.03 15.83
N GLY A 238 17.28 -7.32 15.50
CA GLY A 238 17.21 -8.41 16.48
C GLY A 238 15.81 -8.55 17.11
N GLN A 239 14.77 -8.27 16.33
CA GLN A 239 13.37 -8.28 16.76
C GLN A 239 12.54 -9.22 15.88
N GLU A 240 11.41 -9.69 16.39
CA GLU A 240 10.42 -10.40 15.58
C GLU A 240 9.43 -9.42 14.94
N PRO A 241 8.96 -9.69 13.70
CA PRO A 241 7.87 -8.92 13.11
C PRO A 241 6.57 -9.10 13.92
N PRO A 242 5.66 -8.12 13.91
CA PRO A 242 4.35 -8.27 14.54
C PRO A 242 3.60 -9.51 14.02
N LYS A 243 3.00 -10.28 14.93
CA LYS A 243 2.30 -11.54 14.58
C LYS A 243 0.95 -11.32 13.89
N ASP A 244 0.38 -10.12 14.03
CA ASP A 244 -0.94 -9.75 13.53
C ASP A 244 -0.93 -9.16 12.12
N LEU A 245 0.21 -9.14 11.42
CA LEU A 245 0.33 -8.55 10.09
C LEU A 245 -0.54 -9.24 9.01
N ALA A 246 -0.84 -10.52 9.18
CA ALA A 246 -1.72 -11.28 8.28
C ALA A 246 -3.15 -11.46 8.83
N ALA A 247 -3.47 -10.85 9.98
CA ALA A 247 -4.76 -11.07 10.63
C ALA A 247 -5.93 -10.62 9.74
N GLY A 248 -6.85 -11.54 9.44
CA GLY A 248 -8.03 -11.29 8.61
C GLY A 248 -7.82 -11.42 7.10
N ALA A 249 -6.66 -11.92 6.64
CA ALA A 249 -6.43 -12.25 5.23
C ALA A 249 -7.33 -13.41 4.75
N GLY A 250 -7.43 -14.50 5.53
CA GLY A 250 -8.25 -15.66 5.21
C GLY A 250 -9.75 -15.33 5.08
N ASP A 251 -10.32 -14.61 6.06
CA ASP A 251 -11.72 -14.17 6.02
C ASP A 251 -12.01 -13.31 4.79
N LEU A 252 -11.06 -12.44 4.41
CA LEU A 252 -11.19 -11.58 3.25
C LEU A 252 -11.11 -12.37 1.94
N ALA A 253 -10.26 -13.38 1.84
CA ALA A 253 -10.19 -14.26 0.67
C ALA A 253 -11.51 -15.02 0.47
N GLN A 254 -12.12 -15.51 1.55
CA GLN A 254 -13.43 -16.14 1.48
C GLN A 254 -14.50 -15.15 1.01
N ALA A 255 -14.59 -13.97 1.64
CA ALA A 255 -15.54 -12.94 1.28
C ALA A 255 -15.39 -12.48 -0.19
N TRP A 256 -14.16 -12.37 -0.67
CA TRP A 256 -13.86 -12.06 -2.07
C TRP A 256 -14.43 -13.11 -3.03
N ASN A 257 -14.17 -14.39 -2.77
CA ASN A 257 -14.64 -15.47 -3.64
C ASN A 257 -16.18 -15.56 -3.68
N GLU A 258 -16.83 -15.34 -2.54
CA GLU A 258 -18.29 -15.25 -2.44
C GLU A 258 -18.85 -14.05 -3.22
N ALA A 259 -18.25 -12.87 -3.04
CA ALA A 259 -18.62 -11.65 -3.77
C ALA A 259 -18.45 -11.83 -5.29
N LEU A 260 -17.34 -12.43 -5.73
CA LEU A 260 -17.07 -12.71 -7.14
C LEU A 260 -18.09 -13.68 -7.73
N LYS A 261 -18.43 -14.76 -7.02
CA LYS A 261 -19.46 -15.71 -7.44
C LYS A 261 -20.83 -15.06 -7.57
N LYS A 262 -21.20 -14.19 -6.63
CA LYS A 262 -22.46 -13.43 -6.65
C LYS A 262 -22.47 -12.43 -7.81
N ALA A 263 -21.37 -11.70 -8.00
CA ALA A 263 -21.23 -10.76 -9.12
C ALA A 263 -21.31 -11.47 -10.48
N SER A 264 -20.61 -12.60 -10.66
CA SER A 264 -20.59 -13.35 -11.91
C SER A 264 -21.92 -14.02 -12.27
N ALA A 265 -22.88 -14.09 -11.34
CA ALA A 265 -24.20 -14.61 -11.61
C ALA A 265 -25.14 -13.59 -12.28
N VAL A 266 -24.80 -12.31 -12.26
CA VAL A 266 -25.65 -11.22 -12.76
C VAL A 266 -25.23 -10.79 -14.17
N ASP A 267 -26.21 -10.66 -15.07
CA ASP A 267 -25.99 -10.02 -16.36
C ASP A 267 -26.01 -8.49 -16.17
N ARG A 268 -24.88 -7.86 -16.46
CA ARG A 268 -24.64 -6.42 -16.31
C ARG A 268 -24.37 -5.76 -17.65
N PHE A 269 -24.54 -6.46 -18.77
CA PHE A 269 -24.28 -5.84 -20.07
C PHE A 269 -25.28 -4.69 -20.29
N PRO A 270 -24.82 -3.44 -20.45
CA PRO A 270 -25.74 -2.31 -20.44
C PRO A 270 -26.69 -2.35 -21.64
N ALA A 271 -27.99 -2.22 -21.39
CA ALA A 271 -29.00 -2.20 -22.45
C ALA A 271 -28.83 -1.02 -23.43
N SER A 272 -28.22 0.08 -22.99
CA SER A 272 -27.83 1.22 -23.82
C SER A 272 -26.74 0.89 -24.85
N SER A 273 -26.07 -0.26 -24.71
CA SER A 273 -25.02 -0.72 -25.63
C SER A 273 -25.61 -1.57 -26.75
N SER A 274 -26.53 -0.98 -27.51
CA SER A 274 -27.34 -1.67 -28.52
C SER A 274 -26.95 -1.32 -29.96
N PHE A 275 -26.06 -0.34 -30.15
CA PHE A 275 -25.63 0.08 -31.48
C PHE A 275 -24.43 -0.72 -31.97
N HIS A 276 -24.29 -0.81 -33.29
CA HIS A 276 -23.31 -1.63 -33.98
C HIS A 276 -22.58 -0.84 -35.06
N ASP A 277 -21.28 -1.08 -35.17
CA ASP A 277 -20.40 -0.53 -36.21
C ASP A 277 -19.24 -1.50 -36.42
N ALA A 278 -19.15 -2.09 -37.61
CA ALA A 278 -18.19 -3.15 -37.87
C ALA A 278 -16.73 -2.71 -37.72
N GLU A 279 -16.42 -1.45 -38.04
CA GLU A 279 -15.06 -0.90 -37.93
C GLU A 279 -14.67 -0.77 -36.45
N VAL A 280 -15.55 -0.18 -35.64
CA VAL A 280 -15.33 0.03 -34.21
C VAL A 280 -15.32 -1.31 -33.45
N GLU A 281 -16.24 -2.21 -33.78
CA GLU A 281 -16.29 -3.55 -33.18
C GLU A 281 -15.01 -4.34 -33.45
N ALA A 282 -14.49 -4.27 -34.68
CA ALA A 282 -13.22 -4.90 -35.01
C ALA A 282 -12.06 -4.31 -34.19
N ALA A 283 -12.01 -2.99 -34.02
CA ALA A 283 -10.98 -2.32 -33.21
C ALA A 283 -11.06 -2.72 -31.73
N PHE A 284 -12.27 -2.80 -31.16
CA PHE A 284 -12.49 -3.26 -29.79
C PHE A 284 -12.11 -4.73 -29.58
N ARG A 285 -12.47 -5.60 -30.53
CA ARG A 285 -12.11 -7.02 -30.49
C ARG A 285 -10.60 -7.21 -30.55
N ASP A 286 -9.95 -6.56 -31.50
CA ASP A 286 -8.50 -6.60 -31.70
C ASP A 286 -7.73 -6.11 -30.46
N ALA A 287 -8.11 -4.96 -29.89
CA ALA A 287 -7.50 -4.44 -28.66
C ALA A 287 -7.68 -5.40 -27.47
N SER A 288 -8.88 -5.96 -27.31
CA SER A 288 -9.18 -6.89 -26.22
C SER A 288 -8.45 -8.23 -26.36
N THR A 289 -8.33 -8.74 -27.59
CA THR A 289 -7.57 -9.97 -27.87
C THR A 289 -6.07 -9.78 -27.65
N ARG A 290 -5.51 -8.63 -28.05
CA ARG A 290 -4.11 -8.30 -27.70
C ARG A 290 -3.88 -8.24 -26.19
N ALA A 291 -4.88 -7.82 -25.42
CA ALA A 291 -4.84 -7.84 -23.96
C ALA A 291 -5.06 -9.24 -23.34
N GLY A 292 -5.19 -10.29 -24.16
CA GLY A 292 -5.29 -11.67 -23.72
C GLY A 292 -6.71 -12.16 -23.41
N PHE A 293 -7.73 -11.44 -23.89
CA PHE A 293 -9.13 -11.82 -23.65
C PHE A 293 -9.81 -12.43 -24.88
N THR A 294 -10.79 -13.30 -24.62
CA THR A 294 -11.78 -13.72 -25.62
C THR A 294 -12.99 -12.79 -25.55
N VAL A 295 -13.40 -12.23 -26.69
CA VAL A 295 -14.51 -11.28 -26.75
C VAL A 295 -15.82 -11.98 -27.10
N SER A 296 -16.78 -11.93 -26.18
CA SER A 296 -18.11 -12.53 -26.36
C SER A 296 -19.07 -11.56 -27.05
N ARG A 297 -19.08 -10.29 -26.62
CA ARG A 297 -20.06 -9.29 -27.08
C ARG A 297 -19.44 -7.90 -27.13
N VAL A 298 -19.86 -7.11 -28.11
CA VAL A 298 -19.55 -5.68 -28.22
C VAL A 298 -20.85 -4.94 -28.48
N GLY A 299 -21.00 -3.77 -27.88
CA GLY A 299 -22.15 -2.89 -28.13
C GLY A 299 -21.75 -1.43 -27.90
N LEU A 300 -22.16 -0.55 -28.79
CA LEU A 300 -21.79 0.86 -28.75
C LEU A 300 -22.84 1.65 -27.96
N VAL A 301 -22.39 2.67 -27.23
CA VAL A 301 -23.25 3.50 -26.37
C VAL A 301 -24.10 4.49 -27.19
N ALA A 302 -23.60 4.86 -28.38
CA ALA A 302 -24.28 5.77 -29.30
C ALA A 302 -24.12 5.31 -30.76
N ASN A 303 -25.11 5.68 -31.58
CA ASN A 303 -25.03 5.46 -33.02
C ASN A 303 -24.10 6.46 -33.74
N GLU A 304 -23.95 7.65 -33.17
CA GLU A 304 -23.24 8.75 -33.79
C GLU A 304 -21.77 8.82 -33.35
N TRP A 305 -20.95 9.40 -34.20
CA TRP A 305 -19.57 9.74 -33.88
C TRP A 305 -19.52 11.08 -33.17
N GLU A 306 -18.77 11.16 -32.07
CA GLU A 306 -18.38 12.46 -31.52
C GLU A 306 -17.18 12.96 -32.31
N VAL A 307 -17.30 14.13 -32.94
CA VAL A 307 -16.25 14.70 -33.79
C VAL A 307 -15.65 15.92 -33.10
N GLU A 308 -14.38 15.84 -32.76
CA GLU A 308 -13.61 16.98 -32.29
C GLU A 308 -13.07 17.79 -33.47
N LYS A 309 -13.10 19.12 -33.32
CA LYS A 309 -12.74 20.08 -34.37
C LYS A 309 -11.78 21.12 -33.84
N ASP A 310 -10.86 21.55 -34.69
CA ASP A 310 -10.05 22.75 -34.52
C ASP A 310 -10.56 23.79 -35.52
N GLY A 311 -11.25 24.81 -34.99
CA GLY A 311 -12.07 25.71 -35.80
C GLY A 311 -13.13 24.96 -36.61
N ALA A 312 -13.06 25.07 -37.94
CA ALA A 312 -13.98 24.39 -38.86
C ALA A 312 -13.50 22.99 -39.29
N LEU A 313 -12.26 22.61 -38.97
CA LEU A 313 -11.63 21.39 -39.47
C LEU A 313 -11.81 20.24 -38.46
N PRO A 314 -12.30 19.07 -38.87
CA PRO A 314 -12.31 17.89 -38.00
C PRO A 314 -10.87 17.43 -37.72
N VAL A 315 -10.57 17.10 -36.47
CA VAL A 315 -9.25 16.63 -36.03
C VAL A 315 -9.29 15.14 -35.72
N HIS A 316 -10.28 14.71 -34.94
CA HIS A 316 -10.50 13.30 -34.66
C HIS A 316 -11.98 13.02 -34.42
N ARG A 317 -12.36 11.75 -34.55
CA ARG A 317 -13.67 11.27 -34.15
C ARG A 317 -13.51 10.14 -33.14
N LYS A 318 -14.41 10.08 -32.18
CA LYS A 318 -14.42 9.04 -31.16
C LYS A 318 -15.79 8.41 -30.98
N ARG A 319 -15.79 7.15 -30.55
CA ARG A 319 -17.01 6.40 -30.27
C ARG A 319 -16.77 5.42 -29.13
N SER A 320 -17.65 5.46 -28.14
CA SER A 320 -17.55 4.62 -26.94
C SER A 320 -18.45 3.39 -27.04
N GLY A 321 -18.01 2.29 -26.44
CA GLY A 321 -18.77 1.05 -26.39
C GLY A 321 -18.36 0.16 -25.23
N HIS A 322 -19.26 -0.74 -24.87
CA HIS A 322 -18.99 -1.78 -23.89
C HIS A 322 -18.56 -3.06 -24.60
N VAL A 323 -17.53 -3.70 -24.05
CA VAL A 323 -16.98 -4.95 -24.55
C VAL A 323 -17.04 -5.97 -23.43
N LEU A 324 -17.79 -7.05 -23.66
CA LEU A 324 -17.86 -8.20 -22.78
C LEU A 324 -16.75 -9.19 -23.16
N VAL A 325 -15.86 -9.44 -22.23
CA VAL A 325 -14.67 -10.27 -22.46
C VAL A 325 -14.49 -11.29 -21.35
N ARG A 326 -13.75 -12.37 -21.64
CA ARG A 326 -13.38 -13.41 -20.69
C ARG A 326 -11.88 -13.66 -20.75
N GLY A 327 -11.21 -13.63 -19.60
CA GLY A 327 -9.81 -14.04 -19.51
C GLY A 327 -9.66 -15.54 -19.61
N LYS A 328 -8.42 -15.98 -19.86
CA LYS A 328 -8.09 -17.40 -19.82
C LYS A 328 -8.36 -17.94 -18.41
N ASP A 329 -9.04 -19.08 -18.32
CA ASP A 329 -9.35 -19.78 -17.07
C ASP A 329 -10.30 -19.04 -16.10
N GLU A 330 -10.97 -17.98 -16.56
CA GLU A 330 -11.97 -17.24 -15.77
C GLU A 330 -13.38 -17.84 -15.90
N SER A 331 -14.06 -17.99 -14.77
CA SER A 331 -15.45 -18.44 -14.68
C SER A 331 -16.47 -17.31 -14.89
N PHE A 332 -16.02 -16.06 -15.02
CA PHE A 332 -16.82 -14.86 -15.16
C PHE A 332 -16.37 -14.03 -16.35
N CYS A 333 -17.21 -13.09 -16.76
CA CYS A 333 -16.89 -12.13 -17.81
C CYS A 333 -16.73 -10.73 -17.23
N ARG A 334 -16.02 -9.89 -17.97
CA ARG A 334 -15.71 -8.50 -17.63
C ARG A 334 -16.31 -7.62 -18.70
N ILE A 335 -16.88 -6.51 -18.31
CA ILE A 335 -17.35 -5.47 -19.21
C ILE A 335 -16.43 -4.28 -19.04
N TYR A 336 -15.74 -3.90 -20.12
CA TYR A 336 -14.99 -2.65 -20.18
C TYR A 336 -15.75 -1.62 -21.02
N LEU A 337 -15.74 -0.37 -20.57
CA LEU A 337 -16.09 0.77 -21.40
C LEU A 337 -14.83 1.22 -22.14
N LEU A 338 -14.81 1.06 -23.45
CA LEU A 338 -13.69 1.43 -24.31
C LEU A 338 -14.10 2.57 -25.24
N THR A 339 -13.12 3.34 -25.68
CA THR A 339 -13.29 4.42 -26.67
C THR A 339 -12.40 4.12 -27.87
N ALA A 340 -13.01 4.03 -29.04
CA ALA A 340 -12.30 3.99 -30.31
C ALA A 340 -12.11 5.41 -30.85
N ASN A 341 -10.92 5.70 -31.35
CA ASN A 341 -10.55 6.99 -31.92
C ASN A 341 -10.07 6.79 -33.36
N ALA A 342 -10.41 7.72 -34.24
CA ALA A 342 -9.90 7.78 -35.60
C ALA A 342 -9.48 9.22 -35.92
N ASP A 343 -8.21 9.40 -36.26
CA ASP A 343 -7.67 10.71 -36.62
C ASP A 343 -8.08 11.12 -38.03
N TYR A 344 -8.33 12.41 -38.23
CA TYR A 344 -8.56 12.95 -39.56
C TYR A 344 -7.27 12.88 -40.38
N VAL A 345 -7.37 12.44 -41.64
CA VAL A 345 -6.21 12.36 -42.54
C VAL A 345 -6.19 13.62 -43.43
N PRO A 346 -5.26 14.57 -43.21
CA PRO A 346 -5.25 15.83 -43.93
C PRO A 346 -5.20 15.65 -45.45
N GLY A 347 -5.98 16.45 -46.16
CA GLY A 347 -6.05 16.43 -47.64
C GLY A 347 -6.89 15.31 -48.24
N THR A 348 -7.42 14.36 -47.45
CA THR A 348 -8.20 13.23 -47.98
C THR A 348 -9.71 13.36 -47.83
N GLY A 349 -10.18 14.28 -46.97
CA GLY A 349 -11.61 14.38 -46.63
C GLY A 349 -12.13 13.23 -45.75
N LYS A 350 -11.25 12.36 -45.25
CA LYS A 350 -11.63 11.12 -44.54
C LYS A 350 -10.91 10.99 -43.20
N PHE A 351 -11.51 10.23 -42.30
CA PHE A 351 -10.85 9.75 -41.09
C PHE A 351 -10.08 8.47 -41.39
N GLY A 352 -9.00 8.25 -40.64
CA GLY A 352 -8.22 7.03 -40.66
C GLY A 352 -8.96 5.86 -40.02
N LYS A 353 -8.23 4.75 -39.86
CA LYS A 353 -8.75 3.54 -39.22
C LYS A 353 -8.93 3.77 -37.72
N SER A 354 -10.06 3.31 -37.18
CA SER A 354 -10.32 3.29 -35.75
C SER A 354 -9.27 2.50 -34.98
N SER A 355 -8.80 3.08 -33.88
CA SER A 355 -7.83 2.50 -32.95
C SER A 355 -8.32 2.66 -31.52
N VAL A 356 -7.90 1.76 -30.63
CA VAL A 356 -8.34 1.72 -29.24
C VAL A 356 -7.10 1.55 -28.38
N PHE A 357 -6.90 2.47 -27.44
CA PHE A 357 -5.90 2.30 -26.39
C PHE A 357 -6.54 1.53 -25.23
N PHE A 358 -6.00 0.36 -24.94
CA PHE A 358 -6.48 -0.50 -23.86
C PHE A 358 -5.29 -1.07 -23.08
N ASP A 359 -4.98 -0.43 -21.96
CA ASP A 359 -3.96 -0.85 -21.00
C ASP A 359 -4.61 -1.40 -19.73
N ARG A 360 -4.83 -2.71 -19.71
CA ARG A 360 -5.61 -3.45 -18.70
C ARG A 360 -5.47 -2.91 -17.26
N PRO A 361 -4.28 -2.74 -16.65
CA PRO A 361 -4.14 -2.37 -15.24
C PRO A 361 -4.81 -1.04 -14.83
N GLN A 362 -5.08 -0.16 -15.80
CA GLN A 362 -5.65 1.16 -15.56
C GLN A 362 -7.19 1.18 -15.61
N PHE A 363 -7.83 0.09 -16.04
CA PHE A 363 -9.27 0.07 -16.29
C PHE A 363 -10.04 -0.54 -15.13
N GLU A 364 -11.20 0.07 -14.86
CA GLU A 364 -12.29 -0.52 -14.11
C GLU A 364 -13.09 -1.46 -15.04
N ALA A 365 -13.49 -2.61 -14.51
CA ALA A 365 -14.38 -3.55 -15.18
C ALA A 365 -15.64 -3.82 -14.36
N LEU A 366 -16.76 -4.09 -15.02
CA LEU A 366 -17.91 -4.73 -14.37
C LEU A 366 -17.83 -6.24 -14.55
N VAL A 367 -17.85 -6.98 -13.45
CA VAL A 367 -18.00 -8.43 -13.46
C VAL A 367 -19.43 -8.79 -13.83
N SER A 368 -19.56 -9.72 -14.76
CA SER A 368 -20.84 -10.17 -15.28
C SER A 368 -20.84 -11.64 -15.63
N ARG A 369 -22.04 -12.20 -15.79
CA ARG A 369 -22.24 -13.50 -16.40
C ARG A 369 -21.80 -13.48 -17.86
N CYS A 370 -21.16 -14.56 -18.31
CA CYS A 370 -20.75 -14.75 -19.71
C CYS A 370 -21.90 -15.15 -20.64
N LYS A 371 -22.93 -14.31 -20.78
CA LYS A 371 -24.05 -14.55 -21.69
C LYS A 371 -24.00 -13.66 -22.92
#